data_AF-A0A3D3YRN2-F1
#
_entry.id   AF-A0A3D3YRN2-F1
#
_cell.length_a   1.000
_cell.length_b   1.000
_cell.length_c   1.000
_cell.angle_alpha   90.00
_cell.angle_beta   90.00
_cell.angle_gamma   90.00
#
_symmetry.space_group_name_H-M   'P 1'
#
loop_
_entity.id
_entity.type
_entity.pdbx_description
1 polymer ?
#
loop_
_entity_poly.entity_id
_entity_poly.type
_entity_poly.pdbx_seq_one_letter_code
_entity_poly.pdbx_strand_id
1 'polypeptide(L)' 'LTPPRHRPSPAPGRKPPVPPQSLDAPVTIVKGISSSWAVRFHRLGVNTVRDLLYFFPRRHLDYSRKRSISELTPDEEQT' A
#
# COMPACT_ATOMS: atom_id res chain seq x y z
N LEU A 1 55.19 -1.78 -1.76
CA LEU A 1 53.84 -1.16 -1.82
C LEU A 1 52.91 -2.15 -2.52
N THR A 2 52.06 -2.85 -1.78
CA THR A 2 51.03 -3.75 -2.36
C THR A 2 49.71 -2.99 -2.49
N PRO A 3 48.98 -3.12 -3.62
CA PRO A 3 47.70 -2.44 -3.79
C PRO A 3 46.59 -3.11 -2.97
N PRO A 4 45.61 -2.36 -2.45
CA PRO A 4 44.50 -2.92 -1.69
C PRO A 4 43.56 -3.70 -2.62
N ARG A 5 43.23 -4.93 -2.21
CA ARG A 5 42.28 -5.81 -2.93
C ARG A 5 40.86 -5.29 -2.69
N HIS A 6 40.21 -4.76 -3.73
CA HIS A 6 38.79 -4.41 -3.66
C HIS A 6 37.96 -5.70 -3.52
N ARG A 7 37.27 -5.87 -2.38
CA ARG A 7 36.24 -6.91 -2.25
C ARG A 7 35.03 -6.50 -3.09
N PRO A 8 34.44 -7.41 -3.90
CA PRO A 8 33.18 -7.12 -4.56
C PRO A 8 32.07 -6.99 -3.50
N SER A 9 31.27 -5.92 -3.59
CA SER A 9 30.06 -5.76 -2.77
C SER A 9 29.09 -6.92 -3.04
N PRO A 10 28.42 -7.46 -2.00
CA PRO A 10 27.44 -8.51 -2.19
C PRO A 10 26.28 -8.00 -3.06
N ALA A 11 25.91 -8.80 -4.07
CA ALA A 11 24.73 -8.56 -4.90
C ALA A 11 23.48 -8.43 -4.00
N PRO A 12 22.51 -7.58 -4.36
CA PRO A 12 21.29 -7.41 -3.56
C PRO A 12 20.60 -8.76 -3.42
N GLY A 13 20.64 -9.31 -2.20
CA GLY A 13 20.06 -10.61 -1.87
C GLY A 13 18.59 -10.64 -2.24
N ARG A 14 18.21 -11.64 -3.04
CA ARG A 14 16.83 -11.94 -3.36
C ARG A 14 16.08 -12.14 -2.03
N LYS A 15 15.05 -11.32 -1.78
CA LYS A 15 14.24 -11.45 -0.56
C LYS A 15 13.70 -12.89 -0.50
N PRO A 16 13.80 -13.57 0.66
CA PRO A 16 13.31 -14.92 0.78
C PRO A 16 11.82 -14.99 0.41
N PRO A 17 11.35 -16.10 -0.17
CA PRO A 17 9.94 -16.27 -0.47
C PRO A 17 9.14 -16.14 0.83
N VAL A 18 8.16 -15.23 0.81
CA VAL A 18 7.21 -15.08 1.92
C VAL A 18 6.41 -16.37 2.03
N PRO A 19 6.36 -17.02 3.21
CA PRO A 19 5.49 -18.19 3.40
C PRO A 19 4.03 -17.80 3.10
N PRO A 20 3.18 -18.78 2.73
CA PRO A 20 1.77 -18.50 2.49
C PRO A 20 1.16 -17.88 3.75
N GLN A 21 0.84 -16.59 3.66
CA GLN A 21 0.23 -15.85 4.75
C GLN A 21 -1.25 -16.21 4.80
N SER A 22 -1.72 -16.67 5.96
CA SER A 22 -3.14 -16.95 6.15
C SER A 22 -3.95 -15.67 5.98
N LEU A 23 -5.16 -15.78 5.45
CA LEU A 23 -6.08 -14.64 5.34
C LEU A 23 -6.54 -14.13 6.72
N ASP A 24 -6.42 -14.96 7.75
CA ASP A 24 -6.68 -14.64 9.15
C ASP A 24 -5.50 -13.89 9.81
N ALA A 25 -4.39 -13.73 9.11
CA ALA A 25 -3.25 -13.00 9.63
C ALA A 25 -3.57 -11.49 9.74
N PRO A 26 -2.91 -10.78 10.68
CA PRO A 26 -3.23 -9.39 10.96
C PRO A 26 -2.91 -8.48 9.77
N VAL A 27 -3.67 -7.40 9.63
CA VAL A 27 -3.55 -6.44 8.52
C VAL A 27 -2.16 -5.78 8.40
N THR A 28 -1.37 -5.80 9.48
CA THR A 28 0.01 -5.26 9.55
C THR A 28 1.02 -5.99 8.67
N ILE A 29 0.74 -7.23 8.25
CA ILE A 29 1.65 -8.00 7.38
C ILE A 29 1.64 -7.48 5.94
N VAL A 30 0.58 -6.76 5.57
CA VAL A 30 0.40 -6.24 4.22
C VAL A 30 1.41 -5.12 3.99
N LYS A 31 2.26 -5.32 2.98
CA LYS A 31 3.28 -4.34 2.60
C LYS A 31 2.62 -2.99 2.28
N GLY A 32 3.07 -1.93 2.97
CA GLY A 32 2.54 -0.57 2.84
C GLY A 32 1.62 -0.16 3.99
N ILE A 33 1.19 -1.10 4.84
CA ILE A 33 0.44 -0.80 6.06
C ILE A 33 1.42 -0.66 7.21
N SER A 34 1.63 0.58 7.66
CA SER A 34 2.39 0.86 8.88
C SER A 34 1.53 0.62 10.13
N SER A 35 2.16 0.56 11.30
CA SER A 35 1.44 0.44 12.58
C SER A 35 0.37 1.53 12.76
N SER A 36 0.67 2.77 12.38
CA SER A 36 -0.29 3.88 12.44
C SER A 36 -1.50 3.68 11.54
N TRP A 37 -1.31 3.07 10.36
CA TRP A 37 -2.42 2.71 9.46
C TRP A 37 -3.21 1.53 9.99
N ALA A 38 -2.54 0.52 10.57
CA ALA A 38 -3.21 -0.61 11.19
C ALA A 38 -4.17 -0.15 12.31
N VAL A 39 -3.76 0.78 13.16
CA VAL A 39 -4.67 1.37 14.19
C VAL A 39 -5.92 1.99 13.56
N ARG A 40 -5.79 2.67 12.41
CA ARG A 40 -6.95 3.23 11.68
C ARG A 40 -7.84 2.14 11.11
N PHE A 41 -7.26 1.09 10.52
CA PHE A 41 -8.01 -0.05 9.99
C PHE A 41 -8.76 -0.79 11.10
N HIS A 42 -8.14 -1.01 12.26
CA HIS A 42 -8.80 -1.60 13.43
C HIS A 42 -10.02 -0.78 13.87
N ARG A 43 -9.93 0.55 13.87
CA ARG A 43 -11.07 1.45 14.18
C ARG A 43 -12.20 1.37 13.15
N LEU A 44 -11.91 0.95 11.92
CA LEU A 44 -12.88 0.73 10.86
C LEU A 44 -13.42 -0.72 10.83
N GLY A 45 -13.00 -1.55 11.79
CA GLY A 45 -13.39 -2.97 11.87
C GLY A 45 -12.56 -3.91 10.98
N VAL A 46 -11.46 -3.43 10.39
CA VAL A 46 -10.58 -4.21 9.53
C VAL A 46 -9.40 -4.73 10.36
N ASN A 47 -9.41 -6.01 10.73
CA ASN A 47 -8.41 -6.61 11.62
C ASN A 47 -7.46 -7.55 10.87
N THR A 48 -8.00 -8.29 9.89
CA THR A 48 -7.30 -9.33 9.14
C THR A 48 -7.09 -8.94 7.68
N VAL A 49 -6.24 -9.69 6.98
CA VAL A 49 -6.11 -9.57 5.52
C VAL A 49 -7.43 -9.83 4.82
N ARG A 50 -8.23 -10.79 5.30
CA ARG A 50 -9.56 -11.06 4.77
C ARG A 50 -10.45 -9.83 4.83
N ASP A 51 -10.50 -9.17 5.99
CA ASP A 51 -11.33 -7.97 6.17
C ASP A 51 -10.91 -6.86 5.20
N LEU A 52 -9.60 -6.68 5.01
CA LEU A 52 -9.07 -5.67 4.09
C LEU A 52 -9.45 -5.97 2.63
N LEU A 53 -9.37 -7.24 2.21
CA LEU A 53 -9.73 -7.64 0.85
C LEU A 53 -11.22 -7.42 0.53
N TYR A 54 -12.08 -7.53 1.55
CA TYR A 54 -13.52 -7.28 1.42
C TYR A 54 -13.94 -5.88 1.88
N PHE A 55 -12.99 -4.99 2.15
CA PHE A 55 -13.28 -3.61 2.52
C PHE A 55 -13.48 -2.73 1.28
N PHE A 56 -14.68 -2.82 0.69
CA PHE A 56 -14.99 -2.12 -0.55
C PHE A 56 -15.31 -0.62 -0.33
N PRO A 57 -14.91 0.26 -1.25
CA PRO A 57 -15.29 1.68 -1.23
C PRO A 57 -16.81 1.86 -1.28
N ARG A 58 -17.34 2.81 -0.52
CA ARG A 58 -18.78 3.15 -0.54
C ARG A 58 -19.21 3.93 -1.78
N ARG A 59 -18.28 4.67 -2.39
CA ARG A 59 -18.52 5.51 -3.57
C ARG A 59 -17.34 5.34 -4.52
N HIS A 60 -17.61 5.06 -5.79
CA HIS A 60 -16.61 5.14 -6.84
C HIS A 60 -16.50 6.60 -7.29
N LEU A 61 -15.30 7.17 -7.22
CA LEU A 61 -15.01 8.44 -7.89
C LEU A 61 -14.58 8.10 -9.31
N ASP A 62 -15.33 8.58 -10.30
CA ASP A 62 -15.01 8.35 -11.71
C ASP A 62 -13.98 9.38 -12.18
N TYR A 63 -12.71 8.98 -12.14
CA TYR A 63 -11.58 9.80 -12.58
C TYR A 63 -11.38 9.79 -14.10
N SER A 64 -12.29 9.17 -14.87
CA SER A 64 -12.16 9.10 -16.33
C SER A 64 -12.37 10.47 -16.99
N ARG A 65 -13.12 11.36 -16.35
CA ARG A 65 -13.42 12.71 -16.86
C ARG A 65 -12.63 13.74 -16.09
N LYS A 66 -11.44 14.07 -16.60
CA LYS A 66 -10.60 15.15 -16.07
C LYS A 66 -11.05 16.48 -16.67
N ARG A 67 -11.35 17.47 -15.84
CA ARG A 67 -11.67 18.85 -16.20
C ARG A 67 -10.50 19.75 -15.87
N SER A 68 -10.25 20.77 -16.69
CA SER A 68 -9.30 21.82 -16.32
C SER A 68 -9.88 22.66 -15.18
N ILE A 69 -9.02 23.18 -14.30
CA ILE A 69 -9.42 24.05 -13.18
C ILE A 69 -10.25 25.24 -13.67
N SER A 70 -9.95 25.75 -14.86
CA SER A 70 -10.67 26.88 -15.49
C SER A 70 -12.10 26.56 -15.91
N GLU A 71 -12.49 25.28 -15.92
CA GLU A 71 -13.79 24.78 -16.38
C GLU A 71 -14.67 24.27 -15.24
N LEU A 72 -14.22 24.42 -13.99
CA LEU A 72 -14.93 23.91 -12.82
C LEU A 72 -16.18 24.73 -12.53
N THR A 73 -17.30 24.04 -12.36
CA THR A 73 -18.58 24.62 -11.92
C THR A 73 -18.69 24.57 -10.40
N PRO A 74 -19.06 25.68 -9.73
CA PRO A 74 -19.31 25.65 -8.29
C PRO A 74 -20.48 24.72 -7.98
N ASP A 75 -20.35 23.96 -6.89
CA ASP A 75 -21.30 22.95 -6.40
C ASP A 75 -21.27 21.58 -7.11
N GLU A 76 -20.43 21.39 -8.12
CA GLU A 76 -20.20 20.07 -8.73
C GLU A 76 -18.88 19.43 -8.30
N GLU A 77 -18.93 18.16 -7.92
CA GLU A 77 -17.72 17.36 -7.71
C GLU A 77 -17.12 16.98 -9.08
N GLN A 78 -16.07 17.69 -9.49
CA GLN A 78 -15.32 17.46 -10.74
C GLN A 78 -13.83 17.27 -10.43
N THR A 79 -13.16 16.35 -11.14
CA THR A 79 -11.70 16.07 -11.00
C THR A 79 -10.96 16.44 -12.27
#